data_AF-A0A9W4SGR0-F1
#
_entry.id   AF-A0A9W4SGR0-F1
#
_cell.length_a   1.000
_cell.length_b   1.000
_cell.length_c   1.000
_cell.angle_alpha   90.00
_cell.angle_beta   90.00
_cell.angle_gamma   90.00
#
_symmetry.space_group_name_H-M   'P 1'
#
loop_
_entity.id
_entity.type
_entity.pdbx_description
1 polymer ?
#
loop_
_entity_poly.entity_id
_entity_poly.type
_entity_poly.pdbx_seq_one_letter_code
_entity_poly.pdbx_strand_id
1 'polypeptide(L)'
;MDQFRSPTQNDHIYGVLPFVAPEVLKGNPYTPASDIYSFSIIMWELISGIPPFNDRAHDFYLGLSICKGERPKNIENIPQGYIDLMKRCWDDDPLKRPDTLEIKDVIGSWID
;
A
#
# COMPACT_ATOMS: atom_id res chain seq x y z
N MET A 1 -13.41 6.42 -35.59
CA MET A 1 -14.41 5.37 -35.36
C MET A 1 -14.11 4.77 -34.01
N ASP A 2 -14.89 5.15 -33.02
CA ASP A 2 -14.76 4.71 -31.64
C ASP A 2 -14.95 3.20 -31.56
N GLN A 3 -13.93 2.49 -31.09
CA GLN A 3 -14.10 1.10 -30.66
C GLN A 3 -14.78 1.13 -29.30
N PHE A 4 -16.09 0.89 -29.32
CA PHE A 4 -16.90 0.52 -28.15
C PHE A 4 -16.15 -0.56 -27.35
N ARG A 5 -15.59 -0.20 -26.18
CA ARG A 5 -15.20 -1.20 -25.16
C ARG A 5 -16.50 -1.79 -24.61
N SER A 6 -16.63 -3.11 -24.75
CA SER A 6 -17.74 -3.89 -24.19
C SER A 6 -17.78 -3.74 -22.66
N PRO A 7 -18.95 -3.53 -22.04
CA PRO A 7 -19.07 -3.43 -20.60
C PRO A 7 -19.13 -4.86 -20.04
N THR A 8 -17.97 -5.46 -19.76
CA THR A 8 -17.70 -6.51 -18.77
C THR A 8 -16.32 -7.12 -19.04
N GLN A 9 -15.25 -6.35 -18.86
CA GLN A 9 -14.01 -6.97 -18.42
C GLN A 9 -14.10 -6.93 -16.90
N ASN A 10 -14.42 -8.07 -16.28
CA ASN A 10 -14.23 -8.18 -14.84
C ASN A 10 -12.72 -8.07 -14.61
N ASP A 11 -12.23 -6.85 -14.38
CA ASP A 11 -10.91 -6.61 -13.86
C ASP A 11 -10.92 -7.08 -12.41
N HIS A 12 -10.86 -8.41 -12.25
CA HIS A 12 -10.72 -9.05 -10.97
C HIS A 12 -9.43 -8.52 -10.35
N ILE A 13 -9.56 -7.86 -9.20
CA ILE A 13 -8.41 -7.45 -8.41
C ILE A 13 -7.81 -8.71 -7.81
N TYR A 14 -6.55 -9.00 -8.16
CA TYR A 14 -5.79 -10.11 -7.60
C TYR A 14 -4.77 -9.58 -6.59
N GLY A 15 -4.61 -10.27 -5.46
CA GLY A 15 -3.63 -9.90 -4.43
C GLY A 15 -4.09 -10.26 -3.03
N VAL A 16 -3.16 -10.16 -2.07
CA VAL A 16 -3.46 -10.29 -0.65
C VAL A 16 -3.94 -8.93 -0.14
N LEU A 17 -5.18 -8.86 0.32
CA LEU A 17 -5.96 -7.63 0.42
C LEU A 17 -5.25 -6.45 1.12
N PRO A 18 -4.56 -6.63 2.27
CA PRO A 18 -3.81 -5.55 2.92
C PRO A 18 -2.75 -4.88 2.06
N PHE A 19 -2.13 -5.62 1.14
CA PHE A 19 -1.04 -5.15 0.29
C PHE A 19 -1.55 -4.45 -0.99
N VAL A 20 -2.83 -4.60 -1.32
CA VAL A 20 -3.40 -3.95 -2.51
C VAL A 20 -3.66 -2.48 -2.22
N ALA A 21 -3.11 -1.61 -3.07
CA ALA A 21 -3.23 -0.16 -2.91
C ALA A 21 -4.70 0.33 -2.99
N PRO A 22 -5.09 1.38 -2.22
CA PRO A 22 -6.47 1.86 -2.17
C PRO A 22 -7.04 2.26 -3.53
N GLU A 23 -6.24 2.82 -4.41
CA GLU A 23 -6.66 3.19 -5.76
C GLU A 23 -6.96 1.95 -6.62
N VAL A 24 -6.19 0.87 -6.46
CA VAL A 24 -6.40 -0.39 -7.17
C VAL A 24 -7.66 -1.09 -6.64
N LEU A 25 -7.89 -1.06 -5.31
CA LEU A 25 -9.13 -1.54 -4.71
C LEU A 25 -10.37 -0.79 -5.20
N LYS A 26 -10.22 0.48 -5.60
CA LYS A 26 -11.28 1.31 -6.19
C LYS A 26 -11.46 1.08 -7.70
N GLY A 27 -10.69 0.16 -8.30
CA GLY A 27 -10.76 -0.16 -9.73
C GLY A 27 -9.94 0.76 -10.62
N ASN A 28 -9.06 1.61 -10.06
CA ASN A 28 -8.11 2.36 -10.89
C ASN A 28 -6.97 1.45 -11.36
N PRO A 29 -6.29 1.81 -12.47
CA PRO A 29 -5.16 1.04 -12.97
C PRO A 29 -4.05 0.91 -11.93
N TYR A 30 -3.42 -0.25 -11.94
CA TYR A 30 -2.17 -0.49 -11.23
C TYR A 30 -1.04 0.40 -11.77
N THR A 31 -0.20 0.91 -10.87
CA THR A 31 0.95 1.76 -11.22
C THR A 31 2.16 1.41 -10.33
N PRO A 32 3.37 1.89 -10.67
CA PRO A 32 4.52 1.79 -9.75
C PRO A 32 4.24 2.39 -8.36
N ALA A 33 3.39 3.42 -8.24
CA ALA A 33 3.01 3.94 -6.93
C ALA A 33 2.20 2.92 -6.09
N SER A 34 1.53 1.97 -6.73
CA SER A 34 0.83 0.86 -6.07
C SER A 34 1.81 -0.19 -5.53
N ASP A 35 2.96 -0.39 -6.19
CA ASP A 35 4.10 -1.15 -5.63
C ASP A 35 4.64 -0.48 -4.36
N ILE A 36 4.78 0.84 -4.37
CA ILE A 36 5.26 1.60 -3.20
C ILE A 36 4.32 1.46 -1.99
N TYR A 37 3.01 1.46 -2.24
CA TYR A 37 2.05 1.13 -1.20
C TYR A 37 2.27 -0.29 -0.68
N SER A 38 2.39 -1.29 -1.55
CA SER A 38 2.65 -2.68 -1.12
C SER A 38 3.93 -2.78 -0.28
N PHE A 39 4.99 -2.09 -0.67
CA PHE A 39 6.25 -2.01 0.05
C PHE A 39 6.09 -1.45 1.47
N SER A 40 5.26 -0.43 1.67
CA SER A 40 4.96 0.11 3.00
C SER A 40 4.30 -0.91 3.94
N ILE A 41 3.46 -1.80 3.41
CA ILE A 41 2.78 -2.83 4.19
C ILE A 41 3.78 -3.94 4.54
N ILE A 42 4.71 -4.25 3.64
CA ILE A 42 5.87 -5.12 3.93
C ILE A 42 6.75 -4.51 5.02
N MET A 43 7.07 -3.21 4.95
CA MET A 43 7.81 -2.52 6.01
C MET A 43 7.11 -2.67 7.37
N TRP A 44 5.80 -2.43 7.40
CA TRP A 44 5.01 -2.62 8.62
C TRP A 44 5.01 -4.06 9.13
N GLU A 45 4.88 -5.04 8.24
CA GLU A 45 4.92 -6.46 8.60
C GLU A 45 6.29 -6.88 9.17
N LEU A 46 7.38 -6.41 8.57
CA LEU A 46 8.75 -6.71 9.02
C LEU A 46 9.01 -6.20 10.44
N ILE A 47 8.58 -4.97 10.74
CA ILE A 47 8.83 -4.36 12.05
C ILE A 47 7.86 -4.85 13.13
N SER A 48 6.65 -5.27 12.74
CA SER A 48 5.67 -5.83 13.67
C SER A 48 5.88 -7.32 13.95
N GLY A 49 6.45 -8.05 13.00
CA GLY A 49 6.54 -9.51 13.03
C GLY A 49 5.18 -10.22 12.93
N ILE A 50 4.12 -9.51 12.54
CA ILE A 50 2.75 -10.05 12.45
C ILE A 50 2.11 -9.73 11.10
N PRO A 51 1.21 -10.60 10.60
CA PRO A 51 0.47 -10.30 9.38
C PRO A 51 -0.36 -9.00 9.52
N PRO A 52 -0.45 -8.18 8.46
CA PRO A 52 -1.26 -6.97 8.50
C PRO A 52 -2.75 -7.29 8.67
N PHE A 53 -3.41 -6.55 9.58
CA PHE A 53 -4.81 -6.76 9.97
C PHE A 53 -5.12 -8.19 10.44
N ASN A 54 -4.18 -8.84 11.18
CA ASN A 54 -4.33 -10.21 11.70
C ASN A 54 -5.49 -10.40 12.70
N ASP A 55 -6.20 -9.33 13.10
CA ASP A 55 -7.33 -9.40 14.03
C ASP A 55 -8.70 -9.54 13.34
N ARG A 56 -8.75 -9.58 12.00
CA ARG A 56 -10.01 -9.75 11.25
C ARG A 56 -9.82 -10.43 9.90
N ALA A 57 -10.94 -10.82 9.29
CA ALA A 57 -10.95 -11.42 7.96
C ALA A 57 -10.48 -10.44 6.88
N HIS A 58 -9.77 -10.96 5.87
CA HIS A 58 -9.36 -10.20 4.69
C HIS A 58 -10.46 -10.22 3.63
N ASP A 59 -11.57 -9.56 3.94
CA ASP A 59 -12.79 -9.56 3.15
C ASP A 59 -13.14 -8.18 2.56
N PHE A 60 -14.31 -8.08 1.94
CA PHE A 60 -14.81 -6.83 1.36
C PHE A 60 -14.83 -5.65 2.36
N TYR A 61 -15.10 -5.90 3.64
CA TYR A 61 -15.15 -4.84 4.65
C TYR A 61 -13.76 -4.30 4.97
N LEU A 62 -12.74 -5.17 5.06
CA LEU A 62 -11.34 -4.73 5.17
C LEU A 62 -10.96 -3.86 3.97
N GLY A 63 -11.30 -4.28 2.75
CA GLY A 63 -11.04 -3.51 1.53
C GLY A 63 -11.68 -2.12 1.58
N LEU A 64 -12.95 -2.04 2.01
CA LEU A 64 -13.64 -0.77 2.21
C LEU A 64 -12.95 0.14 3.23
N SER A 65 -12.47 -0.43 4.33
CA SER A 65 -11.78 0.33 5.35
C SER A 65 -10.42 0.86 4.89
N ILE A 66 -9.64 0.06 4.17
CA ILE A 66 -8.37 0.51 3.55
C ILE A 66 -8.65 1.68 2.61
N CYS A 67 -9.68 1.58 1.78
CA CYS A 67 -10.14 2.64 0.88
C CYS A 67 -10.56 3.94 1.60
N LYS A 68 -10.90 3.86 2.89
CA LYS A 68 -11.23 4.98 3.79
C LYS A 68 -10.05 5.48 4.62
N GLY A 69 -8.85 4.98 4.39
CA GLY A 69 -7.64 5.43 5.08
C GLY A 69 -7.26 4.58 6.29
N GLU A 70 -7.93 3.46 6.56
CA GLU A 70 -7.47 2.55 7.63
C GLU A 70 -6.09 1.99 7.27
N ARG A 71 -5.20 1.93 8.27
CA ARG A 71 -3.85 1.37 8.19
C ARG A 71 -3.62 0.41 9.35
N PRO A 72 -2.66 -0.52 9.23
CA PRO A 72 -2.26 -1.37 10.35
C PRO A 72 -1.88 -0.57 11.61
N LYS A 73 -2.01 -1.20 12.78
CA LYS A 73 -1.84 -0.54 14.08
C LYS A 73 -0.43 0.04 14.23
N ASN A 74 -0.32 1.21 14.88
CA ASN A 74 0.98 1.78 15.23
C ASN A 74 1.75 0.83 16.13
N ILE A 75 3.07 0.82 15.96
CA ILE A 75 4.00 0.00 16.72
C ILE A 75 4.93 0.95 17.47
N GLU A 76 5.20 0.64 18.73
CA GLU A 76 6.04 1.46 19.60
C GLU A 76 7.52 1.14 19.40
N ASN A 77 8.40 2.07 19.81
CA ASN A 77 9.85 1.89 19.81
C ASN A 77 10.49 1.67 18.43
N ILE A 78 9.89 2.22 17.36
CA ILE A 78 10.47 2.24 16.01
C ILE A 78 11.19 3.57 15.77
N PRO A 79 12.36 3.60 15.09
CA PRO A 79 12.99 4.84 14.64
C PRO A 79 12.05 5.72 13.82
N GLN A 80 12.02 7.02 14.14
CA GLN A 80 11.09 7.98 13.51
C GLN A 80 11.25 8.03 11.97
N GLY A 81 12.49 7.96 11.46
CA GLY A 81 12.75 7.95 10.03
C GLY A 81 12.11 6.76 9.29
N TYR A 82 12.03 5.59 9.95
CA TYR A 82 11.34 4.42 9.40
C TYR A 82 9.83 4.63 9.34
N ILE A 83 9.26 5.18 10.42
CA ILE A 83 7.84 5.53 10.50
C ILE A 83 7.48 6.55 9.41
N ASP A 84 8.31 7.58 9.24
CA ASP A 84 8.06 8.65 8.28
C ASP A 84 8.14 8.13 6.84
N LEU A 85 9.16 7.32 6.51
CA LEU A 85 9.26 6.69 5.19
C LEU A 85 8.06 5.77 4.92
N MET A 86 7.75 4.86 5.84
CA MET A 86 6.61 3.95 5.73
C MET A 86 5.30 4.72 5.53
N LYS A 87 5.10 5.81 6.28
CA LYS A 87 3.91 6.64 6.17
C LYS A 87 3.79 7.39 4.84
N ARG A 88 4.91 7.83 4.28
CA ARG A 88 4.92 8.42 2.93
C ARG A 88 4.62 7.37 1.86
N CYS A 89 5.14 6.16 2.02
CA CYS A 89 4.89 5.07 1.07
C CYS A 89 3.42 4.60 1.03
N TRP A 90 2.66 4.71 2.13
CA TRP A 90 1.23 4.37 2.17
C TRP A 90 0.25 5.55 2.06
N ASP A 91 0.70 6.70 1.57
CA ASP A 91 -0.18 7.86 1.39
C ASP A 91 -1.40 7.49 0.52
N ASP A 92 -2.57 8.04 0.86
CA ASP A 92 -3.80 7.83 0.10
C ASP A 92 -3.69 8.39 -1.33
N ASP A 93 -2.93 9.47 -1.50
CA ASP A 93 -2.62 10.05 -2.80
C ASP A 93 -1.37 9.37 -3.39
N PRO A 94 -1.51 8.56 -4.47
CA PRO A 94 -0.38 7.88 -5.09
C PRO A 94 0.70 8.85 -5.60
N LEU A 95 0.37 10.12 -5.86
CA LEU A 95 1.34 11.12 -6.32
C LEU A 95 2.23 11.66 -5.20
N LYS A 96 1.88 11.44 -3.93
CA LYS A 96 2.68 11.84 -2.77
C LYS A 96 3.64 10.76 -2.29
N ARG A 97 3.50 9.54 -2.83
CA ARG A 97 4.37 8.42 -2.51
C ARG A 97 5.75 8.67 -3.14
N PRO A 98 6.86 8.40 -2.43
CA PRO A 98 8.20 8.50 -2.99
C PRO A 98 8.37 7.49 -4.12
N ASP A 99 9.25 7.77 -5.08
CA ASP A 99 9.67 6.76 -6.05
C ASP A 99 10.73 5.82 -5.47
N THR A 100 11.10 4.80 -6.25
CA THR A 100 12.06 3.79 -5.81
C THR A 100 13.48 4.33 -5.63
N LEU A 101 13.86 5.41 -6.33
CA LEU A 101 15.17 6.05 -6.18
C LEU A 101 15.22 6.79 -4.84
N GLU A 102 14.19 7.56 -4.52
CA GLU A 102 14.12 8.26 -3.23
C GLU A 102 14.10 7.27 -2.07
N ILE A 103 13.32 6.18 -2.15
CA ILE A 103 13.31 5.14 -1.11
C ILE A 103 14.69 4.53 -0.93
N LYS A 104 15.38 4.21 -2.03
CA LYS A 104 16.73 3.64 -2.00
C LYS A 104 17.71 4.59 -1.32
N ASP A 105 17.66 5.88 -1.64
CA ASP A 105 18.57 6.88 -1.07
C ASP A 105 18.31 7.07 0.43
N VAL A 106 17.05 7.12 0.85
CA VAL A 106 16.68 7.20 2.28
C VAL A 106 17.16 5.97 3.04
N ILE A 107 16.89 4.75 2.54
CA ILE A 107 17.31 3.52 3.20
C ILE A 107 18.84 3.39 3.21
N GLY A 108 19.51 3.78 2.13
CA GLY A 108 20.98 3.79 2.03
C GLY A 108 21.61 4.64 3.14
N SER A 109 21.03 5.82 3.41
CA SER A 109 21.50 6.72 4.47
C SER A 109 21.41 6.15 5.89
N TRP A 110 20.75 5.00 6.09
CA TRP A 110 20.66 4.33 7.39
C TRP A 110 21.71 3.25 7.60
N ILE A 111 22.34 2.78 6.52
CA ILE A 111 23.27 1.64 6.51
C ILE A 111 24.72 2.13 6.48
N ASP A 112 24.95 3.35 6.00
CA ASP A 112 26.23 4.06 6.01
C ASP A 112 26.57 4.63 7.40
#